data_AF-A0A9X2J7B7-F1
#
_entry.id   AF-A0A9X2J7B7-F1
#
_cell.length_a   1.000
_cell.length_b   1.000
_cell.length_c   1.000
_cell.angle_alpha   90.00
_cell.angle_beta   90.00
_cell.angle_gamma   90.00
#
_symmetry.space_group_name_H-M   'P 1'
#
loop_
_entity.id
_entity.type
_entity.pdbx_description
1 polymer ?
#
loop_
_entity_poly.entity_id
_entity_poly.type
_entity_poly.pdbx_seq_one_letter_code
_entity_poly.pdbx_strand_id
1 'polypeptide(L)'
;MRTFLYVLGGSTIANILFALALSTVISFEILFSDSVEWFHGGAKLADLLTAIALSYIAGYIFYLSTEVRRKVNSIHSTKLTAHRHCGKVISLANEVFFSITKVRDVPEENVIRENINKIKINDIVPGKTYTFDGNSSQQVQYNYYFPYCVLPEMQSLENDIANVSHLLEPEITTALDNVFNCSFKSQFGNKMVAHINHKDSTLALFEKAFLDLSEKTKLLKNELHKIYGESPWSASNKLQAA
;
A
#
# COMPACT_ATOMS: atom_id res chain seq x y z
N MET A 1 -16.63 13.72 -3.82
CA MET A 1 -17.74 13.67 -4.80
C MET A 1 -17.97 12.28 -5.39
N ARG A 2 -16.93 11.58 -5.92
CA ARG A 2 -17.07 10.21 -6.48
C ARG A 2 -17.61 9.16 -5.49
N THR A 3 -17.12 9.14 -4.24
CA THR A 3 -17.58 8.19 -3.20
C THR A 3 -19.05 8.38 -2.83
N PHE A 4 -19.53 9.62 -2.84
CA PHE A 4 -20.93 9.96 -2.56
C PHE A 4 -21.86 9.48 -3.67
N LEU A 5 -21.48 9.70 -4.93
CA LEU A 5 -22.22 9.21 -6.11
C LEU A 5 -22.30 7.67 -6.15
N TYR A 6 -21.24 6.98 -5.69
CA TYR A 6 -21.24 5.51 -5.65
C TYR A 6 -22.13 4.95 -4.52
N VAL A 7 -22.22 5.63 -3.38
CA VAL A 7 -23.14 5.25 -2.30
C VAL A 7 -24.59 5.47 -2.72
N LEU A 8 -24.87 6.56 -3.44
CA LEU A 8 -26.19 6.80 -4.06
C LEU A 8 -26.55 5.69 -5.05
N GLY A 9 -25.61 5.14 -5.82
CA GLY A 9 -25.89 4.02 -6.73
C GLY A 9 -26.22 2.67 -6.05
N GLY A 10 -26.02 2.53 -4.74
CA GLY A 10 -26.05 1.24 -4.05
C GLY A 10 -27.43 0.72 -3.62
N SER A 11 -28.46 1.58 -3.55
CA SER A 11 -29.81 1.15 -3.15
C SER A 11 -30.89 1.91 -3.90
N THR A 12 -31.25 1.39 -5.08
CA THR A 12 -32.28 1.95 -5.96
C THR A 12 -33.62 2.13 -5.23
N ILE A 13 -33.97 1.17 -4.37
CA ILE A 13 -35.23 1.20 -3.59
C ILE A 13 -35.19 2.33 -2.55
N ALA A 14 -34.09 2.47 -1.80
CA ALA A 14 -33.98 3.52 -0.78
C ALA A 14 -33.99 4.92 -1.41
N ASN A 15 -33.39 5.08 -2.60
CA ASN A 15 -33.43 6.34 -3.34
C ASN A 15 -34.84 6.71 -3.81
N ILE A 16 -35.60 5.72 -4.31
CA ILE A 16 -36.99 5.94 -4.73
C ILE A 16 -37.85 6.34 -3.53
N LEU A 17 -37.71 5.62 -2.42
CA LEU A 17 -38.41 5.95 -1.17
C LEU A 17 -38.03 7.33 -0.63
N PHE A 18 -36.75 7.71 -0.74
CA PHE A 18 -36.29 9.05 -0.36
C PHE A 18 -36.89 10.13 -1.26
N ALA A 19 -36.94 9.92 -2.57
CA ALA A 19 -37.58 10.84 -3.51
C ALA A 19 -39.09 10.98 -3.24
N LEU A 20 -39.78 9.88 -2.93
CA LEU A 20 -41.19 9.89 -2.54
C LEU A 20 -41.42 10.62 -1.22
N ALA A 21 -40.56 10.41 -0.22
CA ALA A 21 -40.63 11.11 1.05
C ALA A 21 -40.41 12.63 0.85
N LEU A 22 -39.40 13.01 0.06
CA LEU A 22 -39.13 14.41 -0.27
C LEU A 22 -40.30 15.05 -1.02
N SER A 23 -40.86 14.35 -2.02
CA SER A 23 -42.03 14.80 -2.77
C SER A 23 -43.24 14.97 -1.88
N THR A 24 -43.45 14.07 -0.90
CA THR A 24 -44.54 14.16 0.08
C THR A 24 -44.41 15.42 0.93
N VAL A 25 -43.21 15.68 1.49
CA VAL A 25 -42.94 16.89 2.28
C VAL A 25 -43.15 18.15 1.44
N ILE A 26 -42.59 18.23 0.23
CA ILE A 26 -42.76 19.38 -0.66
C ILE A 26 -44.24 19.59 -1.01
N SER A 27 -44.97 18.52 -1.30
CA SER A 27 -46.37 18.63 -1.68
C SER A 27 -47.21 19.21 -0.54
N PHE A 28 -47.10 18.65 0.66
CA PHE A 28 -47.97 19.06 1.77
C PHE A 28 -47.51 20.34 2.48
N GLU A 29 -46.20 20.56 2.67
CA GLU A 29 -45.68 21.72 3.38
C GLU A 29 -45.55 22.98 2.49
N ILE A 30 -45.39 22.82 1.17
CA ILE A 30 -45.11 23.95 0.26
C ILE A 30 -46.26 24.18 -0.72
N LEU A 31 -46.73 23.13 -1.41
CA LEU A 31 -47.74 23.31 -2.46
C LEU A 31 -49.17 23.41 -1.90
N PHE A 32 -49.46 22.67 -0.84
CA PHE A 32 -50.80 22.58 -0.24
C PHE A 32 -50.92 23.23 1.14
N SER A 33 -49.94 24.05 1.55
CA SER A 33 -49.91 24.66 2.89
C SER A 33 -51.17 25.46 3.23
N ASP A 34 -51.73 26.17 2.25
CA ASP A 34 -52.90 27.04 2.40
C ASP A 34 -54.18 26.42 1.80
N SER A 35 -54.17 25.13 1.48
CA SER A 35 -55.30 24.48 0.82
C SER A 35 -56.42 24.15 1.80
N VAL A 36 -57.67 24.39 1.36
CA VAL A 36 -58.87 24.06 2.14
C VAL A 36 -58.96 22.55 2.33
N GLU A 37 -59.25 22.09 3.55
CA GLU A 37 -59.42 20.67 3.85
C GLU A 37 -60.57 20.05 3.03
N TRP A 38 -60.29 18.97 2.31
CA TRP A 38 -61.31 18.24 1.54
C TRP A 38 -62.15 17.31 2.41
N PHE A 39 -61.64 16.88 3.56
CA PHE A 39 -62.34 16.08 4.54
C PHE A 39 -61.83 16.40 5.94
N HIS A 40 -62.70 16.20 6.93
CA HIS A 40 -62.39 16.51 8.32
C HIS A 40 -61.21 15.66 8.82
N GLY A 41 -60.16 16.32 9.31
CA GLY A 41 -58.95 15.65 9.79
C GLY A 41 -57.91 15.35 8.70
N GLY A 42 -58.10 15.85 7.48
CA GLY A 42 -57.13 15.75 6.41
C GLY A 42 -55.79 16.40 6.74
N ALA A 43 -55.78 17.58 7.38
CA ALA A 43 -54.54 18.22 7.79
C ALA A 43 -53.77 17.37 8.81
N LYS A 44 -54.46 16.77 9.79
CA LYS A 44 -53.81 15.87 10.77
C LYS A 44 -53.18 14.64 10.13
N LEU A 45 -53.79 14.09 9.07
CA LEU A 45 -53.23 12.97 8.34
C LEU A 45 -52.01 13.40 7.50
N ALA A 46 -52.08 14.59 6.89
CA ALA A 46 -50.95 15.18 6.17
C ALA A 46 -49.77 15.43 7.12
N ASP A 47 -50.00 16.03 8.30
CA ASP A 47 -48.99 16.25 9.33
C ASP A 47 -48.32 14.94 9.78
N LEU A 48 -49.11 13.87 9.94
CA LEU A 48 -48.56 12.56 10.30
C LEU A 48 -47.69 12.00 9.17
N LEU A 49 -48.13 12.11 7.91
CA LEU A 49 -47.39 11.66 6.74
C LEU A 49 -46.11 12.47 6.53
N THR A 50 -46.15 13.80 6.69
CA THR A 50 -44.96 14.66 6.60
C THR A 50 -43.98 14.35 7.73
N ALA A 51 -44.44 14.13 8.96
CA ALA A 51 -43.58 13.71 10.07
C ALA A 51 -42.88 12.36 9.81
N ILE A 52 -43.61 11.37 9.27
CA ILE A 52 -43.04 10.07 8.87
C ILE A 52 -42.01 10.26 7.75
N ALA A 53 -42.34 11.06 6.72
CA ALA A 53 -41.46 11.35 5.61
C ALA A 53 -40.18 12.08 6.07
N LEU A 54 -40.31 13.06 6.97
CA LEU A 54 -39.18 13.79 7.54
C LEU A 54 -38.26 12.89 8.37
N SER A 55 -38.85 11.99 9.16
CA SER A 55 -38.10 10.96 9.90
C SER A 55 -37.33 10.03 8.97
N TYR A 56 -37.96 9.59 7.87
CA TYR A 56 -37.29 8.78 6.84
C TYR A 56 -36.14 9.54 6.17
N ILE A 57 -36.36 10.80 5.79
CA ILE A 57 -35.33 11.68 5.19
C ILE A 57 -34.13 11.80 6.14
N ALA A 58 -34.37 12.10 7.42
CA ALA A 58 -33.32 12.21 8.43
C ALA A 58 -32.54 10.90 8.60
N GLY A 59 -33.24 9.76 8.68
CA GLY A 59 -32.63 8.44 8.75
C GLY A 59 -31.78 8.12 7.51
N TYR A 60 -32.25 8.48 6.32
CA TYR A 60 -31.52 8.27 5.07
C TYR A 60 -30.25 9.16 4.98
N ILE A 61 -30.32 10.41 5.44
CA ILE A 61 -29.14 11.29 5.54
C ILE A 61 -28.11 10.68 6.51
N PHE A 62 -28.55 10.18 7.66
CA PHE A 62 -27.66 9.53 8.63
C PHE A 62 -27.02 8.25 8.06
N TYR A 63 -27.79 7.46 7.31
CA TYR A 63 -27.30 6.29 6.58
C TYR A 63 -26.20 6.68 5.58
N LEU A 64 -26.45 7.68 4.72
CA LEU A 64 -25.45 8.16 3.75
C LEU A 64 -24.18 8.64 4.44
N SER A 65 -24.32 9.43 5.50
CA SER A 65 -23.18 9.93 6.29
C SER A 65 -22.33 8.80 6.88
N THR A 66 -23.00 7.79 7.46
CA THR A 66 -22.34 6.63 8.06
C THR A 66 -21.64 5.77 7.01
N GLU A 67 -22.28 5.51 5.87
CA GLU A 67 -21.74 4.68 4.82
C GLU A 67 -20.56 5.34 4.10
N VAL A 68 -20.65 6.66 3.86
CA VAL A 68 -19.53 7.44 3.34
C VAL A 68 -18.34 7.39 4.31
N ARG A 69 -18.59 7.59 5.61
CA ARG A 69 -17.54 7.50 6.64
C ARG A 69 -16.90 6.13 6.68
N ARG A 70 -17.69 5.05 6.60
CA ARG A 70 -17.19 3.67 6.57
C ARG A 70 -16.29 3.44 5.36
N LYS A 71 -16.69 3.90 4.17
CA LYS A 71 -15.87 3.79 2.95
C LYS A 71 -14.58 4.60 3.03
N VAL A 72 -14.65 5.83 3.54
CA VAL A 72 -13.46 6.67 3.76
C VAL A 72 -12.49 5.98 4.72
N ASN A 73 -12.98 5.44 5.84
CA ASN A 73 -12.17 4.70 6.80
C ASN A 73 -11.55 3.43 6.18
N SER A 74 -12.31 2.71 5.34
CA SER A 74 -11.79 1.55 4.61
C SER A 74 -10.64 1.93 3.68
N ILE A 75 -10.81 2.97 2.86
CA ILE A 75 -9.76 3.47 1.96
C ILE A 75 -8.52 3.90 2.76
N HIS A 76 -8.71 4.60 3.87
CA HIS A 76 -7.61 5.01 4.74
C HIS A 76 -6.87 3.81 5.35
N SER A 77 -7.60 2.80 5.83
CA SER A 77 -7.03 1.57 6.36
C SER A 77 -6.24 0.81 5.29
N THR A 78 -6.79 0.67 4.09
CA THR A 78 -6.10 0.05 2.95
C THR A 78 -4.80 0.78 2.62
N LYS A 79 -4.85 2.11 2.54
CA LYS A 79 -3.65 2.95 2.32
C LYS A 79 -2.59 2.71 3.40
N LEU A 80 -3.00 2.66 4.68
CA LEU A 80 -2.06 2.44 5.79
C LEU A 80 -1.41 1.05 5.71
N THR A 81 -2.21 0.01 5.43
CA THR A 81 -1.73 -1.35 5.23
C THR A 81 -0.75 -1.43 4.07
N ALA A 82 -1.09 -0.84 2.92
CA ALA A 82 -0.23 -0.80 1.75
C ALA A 82 1.13 -0.15 2.06
N HIS A 83 1.15 1.03 2.68
CA HIS A 83 2.40 1.69 3.08
C HIS A 83 3.20 0.89 4.10
N ARG A 84 2.54 0.23 5.06
CA ARG A 84 3.23 -0.59 6.07
C ARG A 84 3.93 -1.78 5.44
N HIS A 85 3.24 -2.55 4.60
CA HIS A 85 3.81 -3.75 4.00
C HIS A 85 4.80 -3.43 2.87
N CYS A 86 4.43 -2.56 1.94
CA CYS A 86 5.35 -2.13 0.88
C CYS A 86 6.56 -1.39 1.45
N GLY A 87 6.37 -0.57 2.48
CA GLY A 87 7.44 0.13 3.17
C GLY A 87 8.44 -0.83 3.83
N LYS A 88 7.97 -1.94 4.43
CA LYS A 88 8.85 -3.00 4.94
C LYS A 88 9.65 -3.66 3.82
N VAL A 89 9.02 -4.01 2.71
CA VAL A 89 9.70 -4.62 1.54
C VAL A 89 10.80 -3.69 1.02
N ILE A 90 10.47 -2.41 0.84
CA ILE A 90 11.42 -1.38 0.37
C ILE A 90 12.55 -1.19 1.39
N SER A 91 12.24 -1.14 2.70
CA SER A 91 13.25 -1.01 3.76
C SER A 91 14.24 -2.16 3.72
N LEU A 92 13.74 -3.38 3.56
CA LEU A 92 14.57 -4.56 3.54
C LEU A 92 15.42 -4.64 2.26
N ALA A 93 14.87 -4.25 1.10
CA ALA A 93 15.65 -4.06 -0.12
C ALA A 93 16.73 -2.97 0.06
N ASN A 94 16.43 -1.87 0.75
CA ASN A 94 17.39 -0.83 1.05
C ASN A 94 18.50 -1.30 2.01
N GLU A 95 18.21 -2.17 2.97
CA GLU A 95 19.25 -2.81 3.79
C GLU A 95 20.19 -3.66 2.93
N VAL A 96 19.63 -4.38 1.95
CA VAL A 96 20.41 -5.13 0.96
C VAL A 96 21.31 -4.20 0.16
N PHE A 97 20.80 -3.08 -0.35
CA PHE A 97 21.60 -2.09 -1.08
C PHE A 97 22.64 -1.38 -0.20
N PHE A 98 22.28 -1.05 1.04
CA PHE A 98 23.14 -0.34 1.97
C PHE A 98 24.40 -1.15 2.30
N SER A 99 24.29 -2.48 2.33
CA SER A 99 25.42 -3.36 2.57
C SER A 99 26.56 -3.13 1.56
N ILE A 100 26.23 -2.86 0.29
CA ILE A 100 27.21 -2.70 -0.81
C ILE A 100 27.48 -1.23 -1.16
N THR A 101 26.44 -0.42 -1.26
CA THR A 101 26.53 0.95 -1.80
C THR A 101 26.68 2.01 -0.72
N LYS A 102 26.37 1.69 0.54
CA LYS A 102 26.22 2.64 1.66
C LYS A 102 25.17 3.73 1.42
N VAL A 103 24.30 3.56 0.43
CA VAL A 103 23.16 4.43 0.15
C VAL A 103 21.93 3.91 0.89
N ARG A 104 21.15 4.82 1.50
CA ARG A 104 19.94 4.49 2.29
C ARG A 104 18.63 4.47 1.48
N ASP A 105 18.72 4.68 0.18
CA ASP A 105 17.60 4.63 -0.77
C ASP A 105 17.98 3.71 -1.94
N VAL A 106 17.01 3.40 -2.80
CA VAL A 106 17.19 2.48 -3.93
C VAL A 106 18.22 3.08 -4.91
N PRO A 107 19.42 2.49 -5.04
CA PRO A 107 20.52 3.10 -5.77
C PRO A 107 20.27 3.12 -7.28
N GLU A 108 20.96 4.01 -7.99
CA GLU A 108 21.01 3.96 -9.45
C GLU A 108 21.92 2.85 -9.96
N GLU A 109 21.66 2.40 -11.18
CA GLU A 109 22.43 1.35 -11.84
C GLU A 109 23.93 1.65 -11.84
N ASN A 110 24.32 2.90 -12.14
CA ASN A 110 25.72 3.32 -12.14
C ASN A 110 26.38 3.12 -10.78
N VAL A 111 25.67 3.45 -9.69
CA VAL A 111 26.15 3.30 -8.31
C VAL A 111 26.31 1.83 -7.94
N ILE A 112 25.38 0.98 -8.37
CA ILE A 112 25.46 -0.47 -8.17
C ILE A 112 26.70 -1.03 -8.87
N ARG A 113 26.86 -0.74 -10.17
CA ARG A 113 27.99 -1.23 -10.98
C ARG A 113 29.33 -0.78 -10.42
N GLU A 114 29.46 0.50 -10.05
CA GLU A 114 30.71 1.04 -9.50
C GLU A 114 31.11 0.35 -8.18
N ASN A 115 30.15 0.12 -7.29
CA ASN A 115 30.43 -0.51 -6.00
C ASN A 115 30.68 -2.03 -6.13
N ILE A 116 29.98 -2.72 -7.03
CA ILE A 116 30.22 -4.15 -7.27
C ILE A 116 31.60 -4.38 -7.89
N ASN A 117 32.04 -3.53 -8.82
CA ASN A 117 33.37 -3.62 -9.42
C ASN A 117 34.52 -3.40 -8.42
N LYS A 118 34.24 -2.74 -7.30
CA LYS A 118 35.19 -2.59 -6.18
C LYS A 118 35.30 -3.87 -5.35
N ILE A 119 34.35 -4.80 -5.45
CA ILE A 119 34.34 -6.04 -4.67
C ILE A 119 35.44 -7.00 -5.16
N LYS A 120 36.55 -7.05 -4.42
CA LYS A 120 37.57 -8.10 -4.53
C LYS A 120 37.06 -9.41 -3.92
N ILE A 121 36.61 -10.34 -4.76
CA ILE A 121 36.31 -11.74 -4.37
C ILE A 121 37.63 -12.51 -4.21
N ASN A 122 38.43 -12.15 -3.21
CA ASN A 122 39.59 -12.96 -2.81
C ASN A 122 39.27 -13.60 -1.47
N ASP A 123 39.11 -14.92 -1.55
CA ASP A 123 38.70 -15.86 -0.52
C ASP A 123 37.27 -15.62 -0.01
N ILE A 124 36.31 -16.40 -0.50
CA ILE A 124 35.05 -16.62 0.21
C ILE A 124 35.23 -17.93 0.98
N VAL A 125 35.73 -17.84 2.22
CA VAL A 125 35.72 -18.99 3.13
C VAL A 125 34.49 -18.86 4.03
N PRO A 126 33.63 -19.89 4.09
CA PRO A 126 32.53 -19.94 5.05
C PRO A 126 33.06 -19.68 6.48
N GLY A 127 32.52 -18.65 7.12
CA GLY A 127 32.83 -18.25 8.48
C GLY A 127 33.98 -17.25 8.61
N LYS A 128 34.63 -16.85 7.52
CA LYS A 128 35.66 -15.79 7.55
C LYS A 128 35.08 -14.42 7.22
N THR A 129 35.56 -13.45 7.99
CA THR A 129 35.28 -12.02 7.83
C THR A 129 36.31 -11.41 6.89
N TYR A 130 35.86 -10.62 5.91
CA TYR A 130 36.74 -9.95 4.95
C TYR A 130 36.60 -8.44 5.05
N THR A 131 37.73 -7.75 4.95
CA THR A 131 37.82 -6.29 5.02
C THR A 131 37.69 -5.68 3.63
N PHE A 132 36.79 -4.70 3.50
CA PHE A 132 36.83 -3.75 2.40
C PHE A 132 37.39 -2.43 2.92
N ASP A 133 38.37 -1.91 2.18
CA ASP A 133 39.04 -0.62 2.42
C ASP A 133 39.52 -0.39 3.85
N GLY A 134 40.65 -1.00 4.23
CA GLY A 134 41.65 -0.45 5.17
C GLY A 134 41.22 0.02 6.57
N ASN A 135 39.93 0.00 6.90
CA ASN A 135 39.31 0.53 8.09
C ASN A 135 38.52 -0.59 8.73
N SER A 136 39.05 -1.05 9.85
CA SER A 136 38.71 -2.24 10.61
C SER A 136 37.34 -2.24 11.29
N SER A 137 36.42 -1.33 10.95
CA SER A 137 35.23 -1.05 11.75
C SER A 137 33.90 -1.51 11.16
N GLN A 138 33.84 -2.07 9.94
CA GLN A 138 32.57 -2.54 9.37
C GLN A 138 32.68 -3.94 8.74
N GLN A 139 32.48 -4.94 9.60
CA GLN A 139 32.39 -6.34 9.24
C GLN A 139 30.96 -6.66 8.77
N VAL A 140 30.73 -6.95 7.48
CA VAL A 140 29.50 -7.60 7.03
C VAL A 140 29.88 -8.85 6.25
N GLN A 141 29.66 -10.01 6.86
CA GLN A 141 29.80 -11.30 6.19
C GLN A 141 28.63 -11.47 5.21
N TYR A 142 28.79 -11.04 3.96
CA TYR A 142 27.76 -11.15 2.91
C TYR A 142 27.18 -12.57 2.76
N ASN A 143 28.01 -13.61 2.96
CA ASN A 143 27.60 -15.02 2.89
C ASN A 143 26.68 -15.47 4.02
N TYR A 144 26.62 -14.75 5.14
CA TYR A 144 25.73 -15.06 6.25
C TYR A 144 24.55 -14.09 6.31
N TYR A 145 24.76 -12.81 6.03
CA TYR A 145 23.71 -11.81 6.21
C TYR A 145 22.51 -12.02 5.27
N PHE A 146 22.74 -12.29 3.97
CA PHE A 146 21.63 -12.47 3.03
C PHE A 146 20.86 -13.78 3.24
N PRO A 147 21.51 -14.96 3.33
CA PRO A 147 20.78 -16.23 3.46
C PRO A 147 20.15 -16.45 4.83
N TYR A 148 20.67 -15.83 5.89
CA TYR A 148 20.24 -16.10 7.27
C TYR A 148 19.44 -14.96 7.91
N CYS A 149 19.55 -13.72 7.42
CA CYS A 149 18.78 -12.59 7.95
C CYS A 149 17.74 -12.10 6.93
N VAL A 150 18.20 -11.69 5.75
CA VAL A 150 17.34 -11.04 4.75
C VAL A 150 16.34 -12.01 4.12
N LEU A 151 16.78 -13.19 3.67
CA LEU A 151 15.91 -14.14 2.97
C LEU A 151 14.78 -14.72 3.83
N PRO A 152 15.02 -15.15 5.09
CA PRO A 152 13.94 -15.57 5.98
C PRO A 152 12.93 -14.46 6.25
N GLU A 153 13.40 -13.23 6.42
CA GLU A 153 12.52 -12.08 6.63
C GLU A 153 11.72 -11.71 5.37
N MET A 154 12.31 -11.80 4.17
CA MET A 154 11.56 -11.69 2.90
C MET A 154 10.48 -12.76 2.79
N GLN A 155 10.78 -14.02 3.12
CA GLN A 155 9.81 -15.11 3.07
C GLN A 155 8.67 -14.91 4.07
N SER A 156 8.99 -14.47 5.29
CA SER A 156 7.97 -14.13 6.28
C SER A 156 7.07 -13.00 5.77
N LEU A 157 7.66 -11.99 5.14
CA LEU A 157 6.94 -10.84 4.62
C LEU A 157 6.08 -11.18 3.40
N GLU A 158 6.53 -12.10 2.55
CA GLU A 158 5.77 -12.67 1.43
C GLU A 158 4.51 -13.37 1.93
N ASN A 159 4.61 -14.20 2.98
CA ASN A 159 3.47 -14.85 3.60
C ASN A 159 2.50 -13.84 4.24
N ASP A 160 3.02 -12.83 4.93
CA ASP A 160 2.21 -11.76 5.50
C ASP A 160 1.45 -10.98 4.42
N ILE A 161 2.09 -10.70 3.29
CA ILE A 161 1.51 -10.00 2.15
C ILE A 161 0.45 -10.85 1.45
N ALA A 162 0.67 -12.15 1.30
CA ALA A 162 -0.32 -13.05 0.74
C ALA A 162 -1.65 -12.97 1.51
N ASN A 163 -1.59 -12.85 2.85
CA ASN A 163 -2.78 -12.71 3.71
C ASN A 163 -3.53 -11.39 3.51
N VAL A 164 -2.85 -10.31 3.12
CA VAL A 164 -3.45 -8.98 2.92
C VAL A 164 -3.62 -8.59 1.45
N SER A 165 -3.22 -9.45 0.51
CA SER A 165 -3.23 -9.22 -0.94
C SER A 165 -4.61 -8.82 -1.47
N HIS A 166 -5.67 -9.41 -0.92
CA HIS A 166 -7.07 -9.11 -1.27
C HIS A 166 -7.52 -7.68 -0.92
N LEU A 167 -6.76 -6.99 -0.07
CA LEU A 167 -7.01 -5.58 0.30
C LEU A 167 -6.23 -4.61 -0.58
N LEU A 168 -5.23 -5.08 -1.33
CA LEU A 168 -4.33 -4.25 -2.12
C LEU A 168 -4.84 -4.13 -3.56
N GLU A 169 -4.45 -3.03 -4.22
CA GLU A 169 -4.74 -2.86 -5.64
C GLU A 169 -3.90 -3.85 -6.47
N PRO A 170 -4.43 -4.38 -7.59
CA PRO A 170 -3.75 -5.39 -8.41
C PRO A 170 -2.33 -5.01 -8.84
N GLU A 171 -2.12 -3.73 -9.16
CA GLU A 171 -0.82 -3.19 -9.58
C GLU A 171 0.22 -3.27 -8.45
N ILE A 172 -0.19 -3.05 -7.20
CA ILE A 172 0.69 -3.19 -6.04
C ILE A 172 1.03 -4.65 -5.78
N THR A 173 0.03 -5.52 -5.86
CA THR A 173 0.24 -6.97 -5.70
C THR A 173 1.21 -7.49 -6.77
N THR A 174 1.02 -7.08 -8.03
CA THR A 174 1.93 -7.41 -9.13
C THR A 174 3.35 -6.87 -8.89
N ALA A 175 3.48 -5.63 -8.40
CA ALA A 175 4.77 -5.05 -8.07
C ALA A 175 5.47 -5.78 -6.91
N LEU A 176 4.73 -6.19 -5.89
CA LEU A 176 5.24 -6.98 -4.77
C LEU A 176 5.71 -8.36 -5.24
N ASP A 177 4.91 -9.05 -6.05
CA ASP A 177 5.26 -10.34 -6.63
C ASP A 177 6.53 -10.26 -7.49
N ASN A 178 6.70 -9.17 -8.24
CA ASN A 178 7.91 -8.93 -9.01
C ASN A 178 9.15 -8.74 -8.12
N VAL A 179 9.03 -8.07 -6.97
CA VAL A 179 10.12 -7.94 -6.01
C VAL A 179 10.44 -9.29 -5.36
N PHE A 180 9.43 -10.06 -4.97
CA PHE A 180 9.64 -11.39 -4.38
C PHE A 180 10.20 -12.39 -5.38
N ASN A 181 9.85 -12.31 -6.65
CA ASN A 181 10.32 -13.23 -7.69
C ASN A 181 11.53 -12.71 -8.49
N CYS A 182 12.20 -11.67 -8.01
CA CYS A 182 13.39 -11.17 -8.68
C CYS A 182 14.54 -12.20 -8.66
N SER A 183 15.48 -12.03 -9.58
CA SER A 183 16.66 -12.89 -9.74
C SER A 183 17.56 -12.93 -8.50
N PHE A 184 17.45 -11.95 -7.59
CA PHE A 184 18.11 -12.00 -6.28
C PHE A 184 17.65 -13.20 -5.45
N LYS A 185 16.33 -13.47 -5.34
CA LYS A 185 15.82 -14.60 -4.55
C LYS A 185 16.26 -15.94 -5.15
N SER A 186 16.27 -16.09 -6.48
CA SER A 186 16.66 -17.35 -7.10
C SER A 186 18.18 -17.60 -7.03
N GLN A 187 19.00 -16.55 -7.07
CA GLN A 187 20.46 -16.68 -6.99
C GLN A 187 20.98 -16.86 -5.56
N PHE A 188 20.38 -16.18 -4.57
CA PHE A 188 20.84 -16.22 -3.17
C PHE A 188 19.99 -17.13 -2.28
N GLY A 189 18.81 -17.58 -2.75
CA GLY A 189 17.88 -18.42 -1.99
C GLY A 189 18.36 -19.87 -1.78
N ASN A 190 19.33 -20.33 -2.57
CA ASN A 190 19.91 -21.65 -2.39
C ASN A 190 21.20 -21.56 -1.57
N LYS A 191 21.18 -22.11 -0.35
CA LYS A 191 22.32 -22.15 0.60
C LYS A 191 23.59 -22.77 0.00
N MET A 192 23.49 -23.55 -1.08
CA MET A 192 24.63 -24.14 -1.80
C MET A 192 25.19 -23.29 -2.95
N VAL A 193 24.45 -22.32 -3.49
CA VAL A 193 24.88 -21.52 -4.67
C VAL A 193 25.84 -20.38 -4.28
N ALA A 194 25.93 -20.05 -2.99
CA ALA A 194 26.99 -19.19 -2.46
C ALA A 194 28.42 -19.80 -2.59
N HIS A 195 28.58 -20.98 -3.21
CA HIS A 195 29.85 -21.70 -3.35
C HIS A 195 30.36 -21.85 -4.79
N ILE A 196 29.84 -21.08 -5.76
CA ILE A 196 30.26 -21.26 -7.16
C ILE A 196 31.60 -20.55 -7.46
N ASN A 197 32.60 -21.41 -7.66
CA ASN A 197 34.04 -21.20 -7.88
C ASN A 197 34.46 -20.56 -9.22
N HIS A 198 33.67 -19.66 -9.80
CA HIS A 198 34.06 -18.94 -11.02
C HIS A 198 33.98 -17.42 -10.83
N LYS A 199 35.13 -16.79 -10.51
CA LYS A 199 35.23 -15.38 -10.13
C LYS A 199 34.52 -14.41 -11.08
N ASP A 200 34.62 -14.63 -12.39
CA ASP A 200 34.09 -13.68 -13.39
C ASP A 200 32.59 -13.87 -13.69
N SER A 201 32.10 -15.12 -13.69
CA SER A 201 30.66 -15.37 -13.89
C SER A 201 29.85 -15.05 -12.62
N THR A 202 30.45 -15.16 -11.44
CA THR A 202 29.80 -14.84 -10.16
C THR A 202 29.56 -13.33 -9.99
N LEU A 203 30.50 -12.47 -10.41
CA LEU A 203 30.32 -11.01 -10.34
C LEU A 203 29.21 -10.52 -11.29
N ALA A 204 29.19 -11.02 -12.52
CA ALA A 204 28.16 -10.65 -13.49
C ALA A 204 26.75 -11.11 -13.05
N LEU A 205 26.64 -12.29 -12.44
CA LEU A 205 25.39 -12.78 -11.85
C LEU A 205 24.95 -11.91 -10.66
N PHE A 206 25.90 -11.57 -9.78
CA PHE A 206 25.68 -10.70 -8.63
C PHE A 206 25.18 -9.31 -9.08
N GLU A 207 25.88 -8.68 -10.03
CA GLU A 207 25.46 -7.41 -10.63
C GLU A 207 24.04 -7.49 -11.18
N LYS A 208 23.75 -8.51 -12.00
CA LYS A 208 22.42 -8.70 -12.58
C LYS A 208 21.33 -8.82 -11.50
N ALA A 209 21.57 -9.56 -10.42
CA ALA A 209 20.62 -9.74 -9.34
C ALA A 209 20.33 -8.43 -8.57
N PHE A 210 21.36 -7.62 -8.32
CA PHE A 210 21.19 -6.33 -7.65
C PHE A 210 20.51 -5.29 -8.55
N LEU A 211 20.81 -5.28 -9.84
CA LEU A 211 20.15 -4.41 -10.82
C LEU A 211 18.66 -4.75 -10.93
N ASP A 212 18.33 -6.04 -11.03
CA ASP A 212 16.94 -6.50 -11.10
C ASP A 212 16.17 -6.18 -9.80
N LEU A 213 16.75 -6.44 -8.62
CA LEU A 213 16.15 -6.04 -7.34
C LEU A 213 15.90 -4.52 -7.29
N SER A 214 16.84 -3.71 -7.79
CA SER A 214 16.73 -2.25 -7.81
C SER A 214 15.60 -1.79 -8.74
N GLU A 215 15.52 -2.35 -9.94
CA GLU A 215 14.45 -2.07 -10.90
C GLU A 215 13.08 -2.40 -10.31
N LYS A 216 12.90 -3.62 -9.76
CA LYS A 216 11.62 -4.04 -9.18
C LYS A 216 11.24 -3.23 -7.95
N THR A 217 12.22 -2.88 -7.10
CA THR A 217 11.97 -2.04 -5.91
C THR A 217 11.57 -0.61 -6.30
N LYS A 218 12.19 -0.03 -7.34
CA LYS A 218 11.77 1.27 -7.89
C LYS A 218 10.36 1.23 -8.44
N LEU A 219 10.02 0.17 -9.17
CA LEU A 219 8.66 -0.02 -9.70
C LEU A 219 7.63 -0.09 -8.56
N LEU A 220 7.90 -0.85 -7.50
CA LEU A 220 7.05 -0.90 -6.31
C LEU A 220 6.89 0.47 -5.65
N LYS A 221 8.00 1.21 -5.44
CA LYS A 221 7.98 2.56 -4.87
C LYS A 221 7.14 3.52 -5.72
N ASN A 222 7.25 3.43 -7.04
CA ASN A 222 6.52 4.26 -7.98
C ASN A 222 5.02 3.95 -7.99
N GLU A 223 4.62 2.68 -8.06
CA GLU A 223 3.20 2.29 -8.03
C GLU A 223 2.56 2.62 -6.66
N LEU A 224 3.28 2.41 -5.56
CA LEU A 224 2.83 2.82 -4.22
C LEU A 224 2.55 4.33 -4.17
N HIS A 225 3.46 5.15 -4.69
CA HIS A 225 3.29 6.59 -4.72
C HIS A 225 2.18 7.03 -5.69
N LYS A 226 2.05 6.38 -6.85
CA LYS A 226 1.03 6.69 -7.86
C LYS A 226 -0.39 6.40 -7.36
N ILE A 227 -0.59 5.29 -6.67
CA ILE A 227 -1.92 4.83 -6.21
C ILE A 227 -2.30 5.46 -4.88
N TYR A 228 -1.36 5.46 -3.92
CA TYR A 228 -1.64 5.87 -2.54
C TYR A 228 -1.04 7.22 -2.15
N GLY A 229 -0.17 7.81 -2.98
CA GLY A 229 0.51 9.08 -2.69
C GLY A 229 1.66 8.96 -1.70
N GLU A 230 2.06 10.08 -1.10
CA GLU A 230 3.05 10.07 -0.01
C GLU A 230 2.54 9.29 1.21
N SER A 231 3.50 8.68 1.90
CA SER A 231 3.28 7.98 3.17
C SER A 231 2.62 8.92 4.18
N PRO A 232 1.57 8.50 4.91
CA PRO A 232 0.98 9.32 5.96
C PRO A 232 1.99 9.69 7.06
N TRP A 233 3.07 8.91 7.20
CA TRP A 233 4.15 9.14 8.16
C TRP A 233 5.17 10.21 7.71
N SER A 234 5.28 10.50 6.40
CA SER A 234 6.16 11.59 5.92
C SER A 234 5.54 12.97 6.15
N ALA A 235 4.21 13.08 6.13
CA ALA A 235 3.49 14.33 6.39
C ALA A 235 3.51 14.74 7.87
N SER A 236 3.43 13.77 8.79
CA SER A 236 3.55 14.00 10.24
C SER A 236 4.92 14.62 10.62
N ASN A 237 5.99 14.14 10.01
CA ASN A 237 7.34 14.64 10.30
C ASN A 237 7.59 16.03 9.71
N LYS A 238 6.94 16.39 8.59
CA LYS A 238 7.00 17.75 8.03
C LYS A 238 6.28 18.78 8.91
N LEU A 239 5.20 18.39 9.59
CA LEU A 239 4.46 19.25 10.53
C LEU A 239 5.12 19.40 11.90
N GLN A 240 6.00 18.48 12.29
CA GLN A 240 6.81 18.59 13.51
C GLN A 240 8.15 19.32 13.28
N ALA A 241 8.56 19.48 12.02
CA ALA A 241 9.78 20.18 11.63
C ALA A 241 9.53 21.62 11.13
N ALA A 242 8.28 22.08 11.13
CA ALA A 242 7.86 23.45 10.84
C ALA A 242 7.36 24.12 12.12
#